data_AF-A0A5R2MVB8-F1
#
_entry.id   AF-A0A5R2MVB8-F1
#
_cell.length_a   1.000
_cell.length_b   1.000
_cell.length_c   1.000
_cell.angle_alpha   90.00
_cell.angle_beta   90.00
_cell.angle_gamma   90.00
#
_symmetry.space_group_name_H-M   'P 1'
#
loop_
_entity.id
_entity.type
_entity.pdbx_description
1 polymer ?
#
loop_
_entity_poly.entity_id
_entity_poly.type
_entity_poly.pdbx_seq_one_letter_code
_entity_poly.pdbx_strand_id
1 'polypeptide(L)'
;EPRFTGRAIKNVTDAIKMRAMDIELPDDWFEKPEAFMHKSYDDKKAMIEDLRGPFSMDMVMQEINRYADSEFRYSDKSDDAAVEKLLRDARLR
;
A
#
# COMPACT_ATOMS: atom_id res chain seq x y z
N GLU A 1 24.73 -7.45 2.65
CA GLU A 1 24.20 -6.32 1.85
C GLU A 1 22.71 -6.20 2.16
N PRO A 2 22.19 -5.03 2.58
CA PRO A 2 20.76 -4.88 2.85
C PRO A 2 20.03 -4.95 1.51
N ARG A 3 19.48 -6.13 1.19
CA ARG A 3 18.74 -6.35 -0.04
C ARG A 3 17.26 -6.23 0.27
N PHE A 4 16.54 -5.44 -0.53
CA PHE A 4 15.09 -5.52 -0.56
C PHE A 4 14.68 -6.96 -0.88
N THR A 5 13.88 -7.55 0.00
CA THR A 5 13.29 -8.86 -0.27
C THR A 5 12.22 -8.72 -1.35
N GLY A 6 11.89 -9.80 -2.07
CA GLY A 6 10.79 -9.78 -3.03
C GLY A 6 9.45 -9.38 -2.39
N ARG A 7 9.26 -9.69 -1.10
CA ARG A 7 8.09 -9.27 -0.30
C ARG A 7 8.06 -7.76 -0.08
N ALA A 8 9.21 -7.15 0.24
CA ALA A 8 9.31 -5.71 0.42
C ALA A 8 8.95 -4.94 -0.86
N ILE A 9 9.50 -5.37 -2.00
CA ILE A 9 9.21 -4.77 -3.31
C ILE A 9 7.72 -4.89 -3.63
N LYS A 10 7.12 -6.07 -3.43
CA LYS A 10 5.68 -6.27 -3.65
C LYS A 10 4.83 -5.34 -2.78
N ASN A 11 5.12 -5.27 -1.48
CA ASN A 11 4.32 -4.49 -0.54
C ASN A 11 4.37 -2.98 -0.86
N VAL A 12 5.56 -2.44 -1.14
CA VAL A 12 5.73 -1.04 -1.54
C VAL A 12 5.00 -0.78 -2.86
N THR A 13 5.13 -1.67 -3.84
CA THR A 13 4.48 -1.54 -5.15
C THR A 13 2.95 -1.57 -5.04
N ASP A 14 2.39 -2.46 -4.21
CA ASP A 14 0.94 -2.55 -4.02
C ASP A 14 0.39 -1.29 -3.34
N ALA A 15 1.12 -0.72 -2.36
CA ALA A 15 0.76 0.54 -1.73
C ALA A 15 0.73 1.71 -2.73
N ILE A 16 1.76 1.81 -3.59
CA ILE A 16 1.82 2.83 -4.64
C ILE A 16 0.64 2.66 -5.62
N LYS A 17 0.33 1.42 -6.01
CA LYS A 17 -0.80 1.14 -6.91
C LYS A 17 -2.13 1.56 -6.30
N MET A 18 -2.40 1.21 -5.04
CA MET A 18 -3.64 1.61 -4.37
C MET A 18 -3.78 3.12 -4.32
N ARG A 19 -2.69 3.83 -4.03
CA ARG A 19 -2.68 5.29 -3.98
C ARG A 19 -2.79 5.96 -5.34
N ALA A 20 -2.24 5.36 -6.39
CA ALA A 20 -2.43 5.81 -7.76
C ALA A 20 -3.86 5.53 -8.29
N MET A 21 -4.59 4.61 -7.65
CA MET A 21 -5.99 4.32 -7.93
C MET A 21 -6.96 5.06 -7.00
N ASP A 22 -6.47 6.00 -6.18
CA ASP A 22 -7.30 6.87 -5.36
C ASP A 22 -7.90 7.97 -6.25
N ILE A 23 -8.93 7.60 -7.00
CA ILE A 23 -9.57 8.43 -8.02
C ILE A 23 -11.00 8.75 -7.61
N GLU A 24 -11.42 9.99 -7.82
CA GLU A 24 -12.81 10.39 -7.68
C GLU A 24 -13.59 10.01 -8.95
N LEU A 25 -14.70 9.30 -8.76
CA LEU A 25 -15.57 8.92 -9.87
C LEU A 25 -16.49 10.10 -10.22
N PRO A 26 -16.67 10.45 -11.51
CA PRO A 26 -17.55 11.55 -11.90
C PRO A 26 -19.00 11.33 -11.47
N ASP A 27 -19.63 12.36 -10.90
CA ASP A 27 -21.03 12.30 -10.44
C ASP A 27 -22.00 11.91 -11.57
N ASP A 28 -21.77 12.38 -12.80
CA ASP A 28 -22.54 12.06 -14.00
C ASP A 28 -22.69 10.53 -14.24
N TRP A 29 -21.72 9.72 -13.80
CA TRP A 29 -21.77 8.25 -13.93
C TRP A 29 -22.88 7.63 -13.07
N PHE A 30 -23.26 8.31 -11.99
CA PHE A 30 -24.33 7.91 -11.08
C PHE A 30 -25.67 8.56 -11.42
N GLU A 31 -25.66 9.72 -12.07
CA GLU A 31 -26.89 10.40 -12.50
C GLU A 31 -27.54 9.75 -13.73
N LYS A 32 -26.74 9.27 -14.69
CA LYS A 32 -27.22 8.74 -15.97
C LYS A 32 -26.67 7.33 -16.22
N PRO A 33 -27.53 6.29 -16.31
CA PRO A 33 -27.08 4.92 -16.60
C PRO A 33 -26.26 4.79 -17.90
N GLU A 34 -26.55 5.63 -18.91
CA GLU A 34 -25.84 5.67 -20.18
C GLU A 34 -24.41 6.24 -20.06
N ALA A 35 -24.15 7.04 -19.03
CA ALA A 35 -22.85 7.66 -18.79
C ALA A 35 -21.79 6.62 -18.37
N PHE A 36 -22.19 5.52 -17.71
CA PHE A 36 -21.25 4.48 -17.29
C PHE A 36 -21.84 3.07 -17.32
N MET A 37 -22.97 2.82 -16.64
CA MET A 37 -23.50 1.48 -16.38
C MET A 37 -23.85 0.67 -17.65
N HIS A 38 -24.40 1.32 -18.68
CA HIS A 38 -24.78 0.67 -19.94
C HIS A 38 -23.62 0.49 -20.95
N LYS A 39 -22.42 1.00 -20.65
CA LYS A 39 -21.27 0.86 -21.54
C LYS A 39 -20.69 -0.56 -21.51
N SER A 40 -19.94 -0.90 -22.55
CA SER A 40 -19.26 -2.19 -22.63
C SER A 40 -18.18 -2.31 -21.55
N TYR A 41 -17.74 -3.54 -21.27
CA TYR A 41 -16.67 -3.78 -20.31
C TYR A 41 -15.36 -3.05 -20.70
N ASP A 42 -15.01 -3.11 -21.99
CA ASP A 42 -13.80 -2.47 -22.49
C ASP A 42 -13.88 -0.94 -22.37
N ASP A 43 -15.05 -0.35 -22.64
CA ASP A 43 -15.27 1.09 -22.44
C ASP A 43 -15.16 1.48 -20.96
N LYS A 44 -15.79 0.71 -20.06
CA LYS A 44 -15.70 0.96 -18.62
C LYS A 44 -14.26 0.89 -18.12
N LYS A 45 -13.51 -0.10 -18.61
CA LYS A 45 -12.08 -0.24 -18.28
C LYS A 45 -11.30 0.97 -18.77
N ALA A 46 -11.48 1.38 -20.02
CA ALA A 46 -10.80 2.56 -20.58
C ALA A 46 -11.13 3.84 -19.78
N MET A 47 -12.40 4.04 -19.45
CA MET A 47 -12.83 5.19 -18.64
C MET A 47 -12.20 5.24 -17.25
N ILE A 48 -12.08 4.09 -16.57
CA ILE A 48 -11.39 4.01 -15.28
C ILE A 48 -9.88 4.20 -15.45
N GLU A 49 -9.31 3.70 -16.54
CA GLU A 49 -7.89 3.89 -16.87
C GLU A 49 -7.55 5.34 -17.15
N ASP A 50 -8.43 6.10 -17.81
CA ASP A 50 -8.27 7.53 -18.08
C ASP A 50 -8.28 8.38 -16.81
N LEU A 51 -8.98 7.92 -15.76
CA LEU A 51 -8.97 8.58 -14.46
C LEU A 51 -7.67 8.35 -13.67
N ARG A 52 -6.85 7.36 -14.06
CA ARG A 52 -5.59 7.07 -13.36
C ARG A 52 -4.57 8.19 -13.62
N GLY A 53 -4.15 8.85 -12.56
CA GLY A 53 -3.05 9.81 -12.61
C GLY A 53 -1.66 9.12 -12.60
N PRO A 54 -0.61 9.81 -13.07
CA PRO A 54 0.76 9.34 -12.88
C PRO A 54 1.12 9.33 -11.39
N PHE A 55 1.79 8.27 -10.94
CA PHE A 55 2.42 8.30 -9.61
C PHE A 55 3.70 9.14 -9.67
N SER A 56 3.97 9.91 -8.61
CA SER A 56 5.16 10.74 -8.52
C SER A 56 6.32 9.98 -7.85
N MET A 57 7.56 10.40 -8.12
CA MET A 57 8.74 9.87 -7.42
C MET A 57 8.64 10.11 -5.90
N ASP A 58 8.05 11.22 -5.48
CA ASP A 58 7.81 11.52 -4.07
C ASP A 58 6.88 10.49 -3.42
N MET A 59 5.85 10.03 -4.14
CA MET A 59 4.97 8.96 -3.66
C MET A 59 5.74 7.66 -3.44
N VAL A 60 6.62 7.30 -4.37
CA VAL A 60 7.48 6.11 -4.25
C VAL A 60 8.38 6.21 -3.01
N MET A 61 9.03 7.35 -2.83
CA MET A 61 9.90 7.60 -1.67
C MET A 61 9.12 7.54 -0.35
N GLN A 62 7.90 8.10 -0.31
CA GLN A 62 7.03 8.01 0.87
C GLN A 62 6.68 6.57 1.21
N GLU A 63 6.29 5.74 0.23
CA GLU A 63 5.93 4.34 0.49
C GLU A 63 7.14 3.48 0.86
N ILE A 64 8.33 3.76 0.31
CA ILE A 64 9.58 3.12 0.74
C ILE A 64 9.88 3.44 2.21
N ASN A 65 9.84 4.72 2.60
CA ASN A 65 10.09 5.12 3.99
C ASN A 65 9.05 4.53 4.94
N ARG A 66 7.76 4.54 4.56
CA ARG A 66 6.69 3.92 5.35
C ARG A 66 6.93 2.43 5.56
N TYR A 67 7.37 1.71 4.53
CA TYR A 67 7.69 0.29 4.63
C TYR A 67 8.92 0.06 5.53
N ALA A 68 9.97 0.86 5.38
CA ALA A 68 11.16 0.81 6.22
C ALA A 68 10.83 1.03 7.70
N ASP A 69 10.03 2.06 8.02
CA ASP A 69 9.56 2.35 9.38
C ASP A 69 8.66 1.25 9.95
N SER A 70 7.91 0.56 9.08
CA SER A 70 7.11 -0.60 9.48
C SER A 70 8.02 -1.78 9.84
N GLU A 71 8.98 -2.13 8.98
CA GLU A 71 9.92 -3.23 9.23
C GLU A 71 10.75 -2.99 10.50
N PHE A 72 11.28 -1.77 10.68
CA PHE A 72 12.07 -1.41 11.86
C PHE A 72 11.27 -1.51 13.17
N ARG A 73 10.00 -1.08 13.15
CA ARG A 73 9.11 -1.23 14.31
C ARG A 73 8.84 -2.70 14.67
N TYR A 74 8.92 -3.63 13.74
CA TYR A 74 8.76 -5.05 14.04
C TYR A 74 10.05 -5.73 14.47
N SER A 75 11.22 -5.32 13.95
CA SER A 75 12.51 -5.81 14.46
C SER A 75 12.73 -5.42 15.92
N ASP A 76 12.55 -4.15 16.25
CA ASP A 76 12.80 -3.65 17.62
C ASP A 76 11.80 -4.23 18.64
N LYS A 77 10.51 -4.33 18.26
CA LYS A 77 9.51 -4.98 19.11
C LYS A 77 9.81 -6.46 19.36
N SER A 78 10.48 -7.14 18.44
CA SER A 78 10.84 -8.55 18.62
C SER A 78 11.99 -8.70 19.62
N ASP A 79 12.96 -7.79 19.60
CA ASP A 79 14.07 -7.75 20.54
C ASP A 79 13.58 -7.37 21.94
N ASP A 80 12.74 -6.33 22.06
CA ASP A 80 12.15 -5.93 23.34
C ASP A 80 11.31 -7.06 23.97
N ALA A 81 10.49 -7.74 23.16
CA ALA A 81 9.69 -8.87 23.63
C ALA A 81 10.55 -10.07 24.05
N ALA A 82 11.66 -10.33 23.34
CA ALA A 82 12.61 -11.38 23.68
C ALA A 82 13.36 -11.06 24.99
N VAL A 83 13.80 -9.81 25.17
CA VAL A 83 14.44 -9.34 26.40
C VAL A 83 13.47 -9.41 27.58
N GLU A 84 12.22 -8.95 27.41
CA GLU A 84 11.22 -9.01 28.48
C GLU A 84 10.89 -10.46 28.89
N LYS A 85 10.87 -11.38 27.92
CA LYS A 85 10.70 -12.82 28.20
C LYS A 85 11.88 -13.38 28.99
N LEU A 86 13.12 -13.08 28.58
CA LEU A 86 14.32 -13.51 29.29
C LEU A 86 14.38 -12.96 30.72
N LEU A 87 13.99 -11.69 30.92
CA LEU A 87 13.91 -11.06 32.25
C LEU A 87 12.83 -11.72 33.13
N ARG A 88 11.68 -12.09 32.55
CA ARG A 88 10.62 -12.83 33.27
C ARG A 88 11.08 -14.23 33.67
N ASP A 89 11.70 -14.97 32.76
CA ASP A 89 12.20 -16.33 33.03
C ASP A 89 13.32 -16.32 34.08
N ALA A 90 14.17 -15.28 34.10
CA ALA A 90 15.23 -15.11 35.09
C ALA A 90 14.70 -14.72 36.48
N ARG A 91 13.55 -14.04 36.58
CA ARG A 91 12.90 -13.71 37.86
C ARG A 91 12.10 -14.85 38.48
N LEU A 92 11.79 -15.90 37.71
CA LEU A 92 11.06 -17.09 38.15
C LEU A 92 11.98 -18.21 38.66
N ARG A 93 13.31 -18.02 38.60
CA ARG A 93 14.32 -18.88 39.22
C ARG A 93 14.85 -18.23 40.50
#